data_AF-A4HAL2-F1
#
_entry.id   AF-A4HAL2-F1
#
_cell.length_a   1.000
_cell.length_b   1.000
_cell.length_c   1.000
_cell.angle_alpha   90.00
_cell.angle_beta   90.00
_cell.angle_gamma   90.00
#
_symmetry.space_group_name_H-M   'P 1'
#
loop_
_entity.id
_entity.type
_entity.pdbx_description
1 polymer ?
#
loop_
_entity_poly.entity_id
_entity_poly.type
_entity_poly.pdbx_seq_one_letter_code
_entity_poly.pdbx_strand_id
1 'polypeptide(L)'
;MACISGFLFGILQFVAVLFITVGTPLAMYVPRSENAKRVTNGYCITMWGIRDKCLTLTYSERTAYVWSECPGRVSRFKTAQVFAIGAAIILIASILANLLNACCCYCVKYLCIVLNLVAAVVLSISWGCILDCYLRNQGSFMRGTVDVCTRIRDFPGLDSSHPDGMQLGVGFILLVFACVISFVNIFVTFLPC
;
A
#
# COMPACT_ATOMS: atom_id res chain seq x y z
N MET A 1 26.14 -4.97 23.73
CA MET A 1 26.20 -3.53 23.40
C MET A 1 25.18 -3.28 22.31
N ALA A 2 24.17 -2.43 22.55
CA ALA A 2 23.21 -2.08 21.52
C ALA A 2 23.93 -1.22 20.47
N CYS A 3 24.20 -1.79 19.30
CA CYS A 3 24.83 -1.06 18.22
C CYS A 3 23.87 0.02 17.70
N ILE A 4 24.40 1.20 17.38
CA ILE A 4 23.65 2.31 16.78
C ILE A 4 22.85 1.84 15.54
N SER A 5 23.41 0.89 14.77
CA SER A 5 22.77 0.26 13.62
C SER A 5 21.47 -0.47 13.97
N GLY A 6 21.43 -1.21 15.08
CA GLY A 6 20.23 -1.93 15.53
C GLY A 6 19.10 -1.00 15.97
N PHE A 7 19.46 0.14 16.59
CA PHE A 7 18.48 1.16 16.97
C PHE A 7 17.92 1.90 15.75
N LEU A 8 18.79 2.31 14.82
CA LEU A 8 18.39 2.97 13.58
C LEU A 8 17.49 2.06 12.72
N PHE A 9 17.87 0.78 12.60
CA PHE A 9 17.04 -0.25 11.96
C PHE A 9 15.65 -0.33 12.59
N GLY A 10 15.59 -0.40 13.93
CA GLY A 10 14.32 -0.48 14.66
C GLY A 10 13.40 0.71 14.38
N ILE A 11 13.93 1.94 14.39
CA ILE A 11 13.16 3.16 14.10
C ILE A 11 12.64 3.14 12.66
N LEU A 12 13.52 2.90 11.68
CA LEU A 12 13.12 2.86 10.27
C LEU A 12 12.07 1.77 10.03
N GLN A 13 12.26 0.59 10.62
CA GLN A 13 11.32 -0.52 10.50
C GLN A 13 9.94 -0.18 11.12
N PHE A 14 9.93 0.49 12.27
CA PHE A 14 8.70 0.97 12.89
C PHE A 14 7.97 1.97 11.99
N VAL A 15 8.69 2.92 11.40
CA VAL A 15 8.12 3.89 10.44
C VAL A 15 7.55 3.18 9.21
N ALA A 16 8.25 2.17 8.67
CA ALA A 16 7.74 1.37 7.55
C ALA A 16 6.43 0.64 7.89
N VAL A 17 6.35 0.03 9.08
CA VAL A 17 5.12 -0.61 9.55
C VAL A 17 3.99 0.40 9.69
N LEU A 18 4.26 1.57 10.28
CA LEU A 18 3.26 2.65 10.38
C LEU A 18 2.77 3.11 9.00
N PHE A 19 3.66 3.23 8.03
CA PHE A 19 3.27 3.63 6.67
C PHE A 19 2.40 2.57 5.98
N ILE A 20 2.59 1.29 6.25
CA ILE A 20 1.73 0.23 5.71
C ILE A 20 0.37 0.24 6.43
N THR A 21 0.37 0.30 7.76
CA THR A 21 -0.88 0.24 8.54
C THR A 21 -1.76 1.46 8.36
N VAL A 22 -1.17 2.64 8.19
CA VAL A 22 -1.89 3.88 7.87
C VAL A 22 -2.15 3.98 6.36
N GLY A 23 -1.19 3.61 5.52
CA GLY A 23 -1.30 3.72 4.07
C GLY A 23 -2.38 2.81 3.47
N THR A 24 -2.51 1.57 3.95
CA THR A 24 -3.50 0.59 3.44
C THR A 24 -4.97 1.02 3.56
N PRO A 25 -5.45 1.57 4.70
CA PRO A 25 -6.81 2.11 4.79
C PRO A 25 -6.97 3.50 4.16
N LEU A 26 -5.87 4.20 3.86
CA LEU A 26 -5.91 5.51 3.23
C LEU A 26 -6.24 5.43 1.72
N ALA A 27 -6.53 6.60 1.14
CA ALA A 27 -6.84 6.72 -0.28
C ALA A 27 -5.67 6.25 -1.17
N MET A 28 -5.92 5.21 -1.95
CA MET A 28 -5.03 4.78 -3.04
C MET A 28 -5.23 5.65 -4.27
N TYR A 29 -6.48 6.09 -4.50
CA TYR A 29 -6.84 7.01 -5.56
C TYR A 29 -7.78 8.09 -5.04
N VAL A 30 -7.64 9.27 -5.62
CA VAL A 30 -8.44 10.46 -5.33
C VAL A 30 -8.77 11.18 -6.64
N PRO A 31 -9.88 11.92 -6.72
CA PRO A 31 -10.20 12.72 -7.90
C PRO A 31 -9.09 13.71 -8.26
N ARG A 32 -8.93 13.98 -9.55
CA ARG A 32 -7.96 15.00 -10.01
C ARG A 32 -8.37 16.42 -9.69
N SER A 33 -9.67 16.67 -9.59
CA SER A 33 -10.22 17.96 -9.16
C SER A 33 -9.86 18.28 -7.69
N GLU A 34 -9.48 17.27 -6.91
CA GLU A 34 -9.07 17.44 -5.52
C GLU A 34 -7.54 17.42 -5.36
N ASN A 35 -7.06 18.02 -4.27
CA ASN A 35 -5.62 18.04 -3.98
C ASN A 35 -5.15 16.67 -3.46
N ALA A 36 -4.39 15.91 -4.26
CA ALA A 36 -3.89 14.58 -3.87
C ALA A 36 -3.08 14.52 -2.57
N LYS A 37 -2.50 15.66 -2.15
CA LYS A 37 -1.69 15.77 -0.93
C LYS A 37 -2.52 16.08 0.32
N ARG A 38 -3.79 16.45 0.19
CA ARG A 38 -4.68 16.68 1.32
C ARG A 38 -5.59 15.47 1.48
N VAL A 39 -5.68 14.96 2.72
CA VAL A 39 -6.75 14.05 3.10
C VAL A 39 -8.03 14.89 3.13
N THR A 40 -8.73 14.94 2.01
CA THR A 40 -9.96 15.73 1.85
C THR A 40 -11.15 14.96 2.41
N ASN A 41 -12.23 15.70 2.70
CA ASN A 41 -13.54 15.13 3.02
C ASN A 41 -14.29 14.65 1.76
N GLY A 42 -13.58 14.47 0.65
CA GLY A 42 -14.14 14.15 -0.65
C GLY A 42 -14.11 12.67 -0.99
N TYR A 43 -14.49 12.39 -2.23
CA TYR A 43 -14.54 11.04 -2.78
C TYR A 43 -13.16 10.41 -2.81
N CYS A 44 -13.05 9.15 -2.40
CA CYS A 44 -11.78 8.43 -2.52
C CYS A 44 -11.95 6.93 -2.66
N ILE A 45 -10.94 6.32 -3.24
CA ILE A 45 -10.88 4.88 -3.45
C ILE A 45 -9.70 4.34 -2.65
N THR A 46 -10.03 3.52 -1.65
CA THR A 46 -9.06 2.80 -0.83
C THR A 46 -8.83 1.39 -1.40
N MET A 47 -7.87 0.64 -0.86
CA MET A 47 -7.76 -0.79 -1.21
C MET A 47 -9.03 -1.58 -0.89
N TRP A 48 -9.79 -1.14 0.11
CA TRP A 48 -10.89 -1.89 0.73
C TRP A 48 -12.27 -1.52 0.17
N GLY A 49 -12.40 -0.32 -0.38
CA GLY A 49 -13.65 0.17 -0.94
C GLY A 49 -13.60 1.63 -1.34
N ILE A 50 -14.73 2.08 -1.87
CA ILE A 50 -15.00 3.45 -2.25
C ILE A 50 -15.68 4.15 -1.07
N ARG A 51 -15.28 5.40 -0.82
CA ARG A 51 -15.83 6.27 0.20
C ARG A 51 -16.19 7.61 -0.41
N ASP A 52 -17.39 8.09 -0.10
CA ASP A 52 -17.84 9.42 -0.55
C ASP A 52 -17.15 10.53 0.24
N LYS A 53 -16.74 10.22 1.48
CA LYS A 53 -15.91 11.07 2.33
C LYS A 53 -14.74 10.28 2.87
N CYS A 54 -13.53 10.62 2.46
CA CYS A 54 -12.36 9.81 2.76
C CYS A 54 -12.03 9.66 4.26
N LEU A 55 -12.38 10.69 5.05
CA LEU A 55 -12.22 10.71 6.51
C LEU A 55 -13.29 9.88 7.26
N THR A 56 -14.36 9.46 6.60
CA THR A 56 -15.40 8.63 7.23
C THR A 56 -15.01 7.15 7.18
N LEU A 57 -15.34 6.42 8.24
CA LEU A 57 -15.09 4.97 8.34
C LEU A 57 -16.07 4.14 7.50
N THR A 58 -17.20 4.73 7.11
CA THR A 58 -18.26 4.08 6.33
C THR A 58 -17.85 3.97 4.87
N TYR A 59 -17.90 2.75 4.34
CA TYR A 59 -17.75 2.50 2.91
C TYR A 59 -19.10 2.70 2.24
N SER A 60 -19.11 3.49 1.17
CA SER A 60 -20.28 3.62 0.30
C SER A 60 -20.46 2.32 -0.47
N GLU A 61 -19.36 1.82 -1.04
CA GLU A 61 -19.34 0.58 -1.80
C GLU A 61 -18.03 -0.19 -1.59
N ARG A 62 -18.08 -1.53 -1.54
CA ARG A 62 -16.85 -2.34 -1.46
C ARG A 62 -16.30 -2.63 -2.85
N THR A 63 -14.98 -2.73 -2.96
CA THR A 63 -14.29 -3.00 -4.24
C THR A 63 -14.81 -4.25 -4.95
N ALA A 64 -15.14 -5.30 -4.19
CA ALA A 64 -15.69 -6.55 -4.72
C ALA A 64 -17.07 -6.41 -5.36
N TYR A 65 -17.91 -5.47 -4.90
CA TYR A 65 -19.25 -5.23 -5.45
C TYR A 65 -19.24 -4.22 -6.60
N VAL A 66 -18.36 -3.22 -6.54
CA VAL A 66 -18.23 -2.21 -7.61
C VAL A 66 -17.70 -2.86 -8.88
N TRP A 67 -16.70 -3.73 -8.73
CA TRP A 67 -15.96 -4.32 -9.85
C TRP A 67 -16.18 -5.83 -9.99
N SER A 68 -17.33 -6.36 -9.54
CA SER A 68 -17.66 -7.79 -9.67
C SER A 68 -17.48 -8.31 -11.10
N GLU A 69 -17.86 -7.48 -12.08
CA GLU A 69 -17.78 -7.77 -13.51
C GLU A 69 -16.39 -7.51 -14.11
N CYS A 70 -15.43 -7.01 -13.31
CA CYS A 70 -14.04 -6.81 -13.70
C CYS A 70 -13.13 -7.76 -12.89
N PRO A 71 -13.15 -9.08 -13.16
CA PRO A 71 -12.44 -10.06 -12.33
C PRO A 71 -10.93 -9.79 -12.26
N GLY A 72 -10.34 -9.28 -13.34
CA GLY A 72 -8.94 -8.87 -13.38
C GLY A 72 -8.60 -7.76 -12.39
N ARG A 73 -9.51 -6.82 -12.14
CA ARG A 73 -9.34 -5.75 -11.15
C ARG A 73 -9.51 -6.28 -9.74
N VAL A 74 -10.59 -7.02 -9.48
CA VAL A 74 -10.88 -7.55 -8.13
C VAL A 74 -9.74 -8.45 -7.65
N SER A 75 -9.22 -9.31 -8.53
CA SER A 75 -8.06 -10.15 -8.22
C SER A 75 -6.84 -9.30 -7.83
N ARG A 76 -6.50 -8.26 -8.60
CA ARG A 76 -5.36 -7.37 -8.29
C ARG A 76 -5.53 -6.61 -6.96
N PHE A 77 -6.73 -6.11 -6.67
CA PHE A 77 -7.01 -5.44 -5.39
C PHE A 77 -6.88 -6.42 -4.22
N LYS A 78 -7.42 -7.63 -4.34
CA LYS A 78 -7.29 -8.69 -3.32
C LYS A 78 -5.83 -9.08 -3.12
N THR A 79 -5.09 -9.27 -4.21
CA THR A 79 -3.66 -9.55 -4.22
C THR A 79 -2.90 -8.43 -3.50
N ALA A 80 -3.17 -7.17 -3.81
CA ALA A 80 -2.53 -6.03 -3.17
C ALA A 80 -2.80 -5.97 -1.66
N GLN A 81 -4.05 -6.23 -1.22
CA GLN A 81 -4.41 -6.31 0.20
C GLN A 81 -3.63 -7.40 0.93
N VAL A 82 -3.65 -8.64 0.39
CA VAL A 82 -2.99 -9.79 1.01
C VAL A 82 -1.48 -9.55 1.12
N PHE A 83 -0.86 -9.04 0.07
CA PHE A 83 0.57 -8.73 0.08
C PHE A 83 0.90 -7.56 1.03
N ALA A 84 0.06 -6.52 1.14
CA ALA A 84 0.29 -5.45 2.10
C ALA A 84 0.22 -5.94 3.56
N ILE A 85 -0.75 -6.80 3.90
CA ILE A 85 -0.87 -7.43 5.21
C ILE A 85 0.32 -8.35 5.47
N GLY A 86 0.69 -9.17 4.48
CA GLY A 86 1.85 -10.05 4.56
C GLY A 86 3.14 -9.29 4.83
N ALA A 87 3.37 -8.17 4.13
CA ALA A 87 4.51 -7.29 4.39
C ALA A 87 4.51 -6.78 5.83
N ALA A 88 3.37 -6.29 6.34
CA ALA A 88 3.29 -5.78 7.70
C ALA A 88 3.68 -6.85 8.73
N ILE A 89 3.19 -8.09 8.57
CA ILE A 89 3.53 -9.22 9.44
C ILE A 89 5.03 -9.53 9.39
N ILE A 90 5.61 -9.59 8.19
CA ILE A 90 7.04 -9.86 7.98
C ILE A 90 7.89 -8.77 8.64
N LEU A 91 7.53 -7.50 8.47
CA LEU A 91 8.28 -6.39 9.05
C LEU A 91 8.18 -6.39 10.57
N ILE A 92 7.01 -6.68 11.16
CA ILE A 92 6.83 -6.84 12.61
C ILE A 92 7.68 -7.99 13.15
N ALA A 93 7.68 -9.14 12.48
CA ALA A 93 8.53 -10.27 12.84
C ALA A 93 10.02 -9.88 12.81
N SER A 94 10.43 -9.06 11.84
CA SER A 94 11.80 -8.55 11.77
C SER A 94 12.14 -7.57 12.90
N ILE A 95 11.18 -6.78 13.42
CA ILE A 95 11.39 -5.95 14.62
C ILE A 95 11.65 -6.84 15.83
N LEU A 96 10.81 -7.85 16.04
CA LEU A 96 10.96 -8.79 17.15
C LEU A 96 12.29 -9.54 17.08
N ALA A 97 12.68 -10.00 15.89
CA ALA A 97 13.97 -10.63 15.66
C ALA A 97 15.13 -9.68 16.01
N ASN A 98 15.07 -8.41 15.60
CA ASN A 98 16.10 -7.43 15.93
C ASN A 98 16.20 -7.15 17.44
N LEU A 99 15.08 -7.16 18.18
CA LEU A 99 15.10 -7.06 19.65
C LEU A 99 15.80 -8.26 20.30
N LEU A 100 15.58 -9.47 19.76
CA LEU A 100 16.25 -10.70 20.22
C LEU A 100 17.73 -10.75 19.84
N ASN A 101 18.15 -10.08 18.76
CA ASN A 101 19.55 -9.98 18.34
C ASN A 101 20.44 -9.30 19.39
N ALA A 102 19.87 -8.54 20.33
CA ALA A 102 20.59 -8.03 21.49
C ALA A 102 21.21 -9.16 22.36
N CYS A 103 20.75 -10.42 22.21
CA CYS A 103 21.22 -11.61 22.93
C CYS A 103 22.26 -12.47 22.16
N CYS A 104 23.16 -11.87 21.37
CA CYS A 104 24.43 -12.49 20.89
C CYS A 104 24.42 -13.50 19.71
N CYS A 105 23.46 -13.51 18.79
CA CYS A 105 23.49 -14.43 17.63
C CYS A 105 23.67 -13.72 16.27
N TYR A 106 24.82 -13.92 15.61
CA TYR A 106 25.12 -13.41 14.26
C TYR A 106 24.09 -13.85 13.19
N CYS A 107 23.48 -15.03 13.37
CA CYS A 107 22.45 -15.58 12.49
C CYS A 107 21.21 -14.69 12.37
N VAL A 108 20.88 -13.91 13.41
CA VAL A 108 19.68 -13.07 13.43
C VAL A 108 19.81 -11.89 12.47
N LYS A 109 21.03 -11.39 12.23
CA LYS A 109 21.28 -10.32 11.25
C LYS A 109 20.91 -10.76 9.84
N TYR A 110 21.34 -11.94 9.43
CA TYR A 110 20.98 -12.49 8.11
C TYR A 110 19.50 -12.75 7.97
N LEU A 111 18.85 -13.24 9.04
CA LEU A 111 17.40 -13.41 9.04
C LEU A 111 16.68 -12.07 8.82
N CYS A 112 17.07 -11.00 9.51
CA CYS A 112 16.52 -9.66 9.30
C CYS A 112 16.72 -9.15 7.86
N ILE A 113 17.89 -9.40 7.26
CA ILE A 113 18.17 -9.03 5.86
C ILE A 113 17.20 -9.76 4.92
N VAL A 114 17.05 -11.08 5.08
CA VAL A 114 16.14 -11.88 4.23
C VAL A 114 14.69 -11.43 4.42
N LEU A 115 14.25 -11.21 5.66
CA LEU A 115 12.89 -10.74 5.94
C LEU A 115 12.61 -9.37 5.30
N ASN A 116 13.56 -8.42 5.37
CA ASN A 116 13.40 -7.11 4.73
C ASN A 116 13.38 -7.19 3.21
N LEU A 117 14.21 -8.06 2.62
CA LEU A 117 14.19 -8.30 1.17
C LEU A 117 12.85 -8.88 0.73
N VAL A 118 12.35 -9.89 1.43
CA VAL A 118 11.04 -10.51 1.14
C VAL A 118 9.93 -9.47 1.31
N ALA A 119 9.94 -8.68 2.38
CA ALA A 119 8.96 -7.63 2.59
C ALA A 119 8.98 -6.57 1.47
N ALA A 120 10.15 -6.17 1.00
CA ALA A 120 10.29 -5.20 -0.08
C ALA A 120 9.74 -5.74 -1.41
N VAL A 121 10.00 -7.01 -1.74
CA VAL A 121 9.42 -7.68 -2.92
C VAL A 121 7.90 -7.75 -2.81
N VAL A 122 7.39 -8.16 -1.65
CA VAL A 122 5.95 -8.28 -1.39
C VAL A 122 5.25 -6.91 -1.46
N LEU A 123 5.84 -5.85 -0.91
CA LEU A 123 5.34 -4.48 -1.04
C LEU A 123 5.36 -4.00 -2.49
N SER A 124 6.41 -4.34 -3.25
CA SER A 124 6.53 -4.01 -4.68
C SER A 124 5.39 -4.62 -5.49
N ILE A 125 5.02 -5.87 -5.20
CA ILE A 125 3.85 -6.50 -5.82
C ILE A 125 2.57 -5.77 -5.41
N SER A 126 2.42 -5.41 -4.13
CA SER A 126 1.22 -4.75 -3.61
C SER A 126 0.95 -3.41 -4.30
N TRP A 127 1.88 -2.45 -4.25
CA TRP A 127 1.69 -1.16 -4.93
C TRP A 127 1.75 -1.30 -6.46
N GLY A 128 2.47 -2.30 -6.98
CA GLY A 128 2.51 -2.62 -8.41
C GLY A 128 1.15 -3.02 -8.97
N CYS A 129 0.37 -3.84 -8.24
CA CYS A 129 -1.00 -4.18 -8.61
C CYS A 129 -1.93 -2.97 -8.66
N ILE A 130 -1.78 -2.04 -7.70
CA ILE A 130 -2.53 -0.77 -7.67
C ILE A 130 -2.13 0.13 -8.86
N LEU A 131 -0.84 0.19 -9.19
CA LEU A 131 -0.36 0.95 -10.33
C LEU A 131 -0.82 0.34 -11.66
N ASP A 132 -0.88 -0.99 -11.77
CA ASP A 132 -1.37 -1.67 -12.97
C ASP A 132 -2.86 -1.36 -13.23
N CYS A 133 -3.69 -1.38 -12.19
CA CYS A 133 -5.10 -0.94 -12.28
C CYS A 133 -5.25 0.54 -12.66
N TYR A 134 -4.27 1.38 -12.32
CA TYR A 134 -4.25 2.80 -12.66
C TYR A 134 -3.92 3.04 -14.13
N LEU A 135 -2.93 2.32 -14.67
CA LEU A 135 -2.40 2.56 -16.01
C LEU A 135 -3.09 1.73 -17.10
N ARG A 136 -3.56 0.52 -16.77
CA ARG A 136 -4.10 -0.43 -17.73
C ARG A 136 -5.61 -0.62 -17.59
N ASN A 137 -6.28 -0.75 -18.73
CA ASN A 137 -7.68 -1.15 -18.79
C ASN A 137 -7.81 -2.62 -18.38
N GLN A 138 -8.88 -2.95 -17.64
CA GLN A 138 -9.12 -4.29 -17.10
C GLN A 138 -10.31 -4.97 -17.79
N GLY A 139 -10.60 -4.55 -19.03
CA GLY A 139 -11.79 -4.91 -19.80
C GLY A 139 -12.69 -3.70 -20.04
N SER A 140 -13.92 -3.96 -20.48
CA SER A 140 -14.98 -2.97 -20.66
C SER A 140 -16.30 -3.54 -20.14
N PHE A 141 -16.90 -2.89 -19.16
CA PHE A 141 -18.23 -3.26 -18.67
C PHE A 141 -19.00 -2.00 -18.27
N MET A 142 -20.13 -1.76 -18.91
CA MET A 142 -20.98 -0.60 -18.63
C MET A 142 -21.90 -0.89 -17.45
N ARG A 143 -21.80 -0.07 -16.41
CA ARG A 143 -22.77 -0.03 -15.30
C ARG A 143 -23.52 1.29 -15.39
N GLY A 144 -24.74 1.26 -15.92
CA GLY A 144 -25.44 2.47 -16.31
C GLY A 144 -24.76 3.14 -17.50
N THR A 145 -24.27 4.37 -17.33
CA THR A 145 -23.56 5.16 -18.37
C THR A 145 -22.03 5.14 -18.22
N VAL A 146 -21.49 4.44 -17.23
CA VAL A 146 -20.06 4.45 -16.89
C VAL A 146 -19.41 3.09 -17.14
N ASP A 147 -18.27 3.07 -17.83
CA ASP A 147 -17.43 1.87 -17.93
C ASP A 147 -16.62 1.71 -16.63
N VAL A 148 -16.98 0.70 -15.83
CA VAL A 148 -16.32 0.45 -14.54
C VAL A 148 -15.00 -0.30 -14.68
N CYS A 149 -14.71 -0.92 -15.83
CA CYS A 149 -13.46 -1.66 -16.06
C CYS A 149 -12.36 -0.84 -16.77
N THR A 150 -12.67 0.39 -17.19
CA THR A 150 -11.69 1.35 -17.73
C THR A 150 -10.57 1.64 -16.73
N ARG A 151 -9.36 1.99 -17.20
CA ARG A 151 -8.23 2.37 -16.33
C ARG A 151 -8.66 3.41 -15.27
N ILE A 152 -8.23 3.20 -14.02
CA ILE A 152 -8.68 4.06 -12.90
C ILE A 152 -8.32 5.52 -13.12
N ARG A 153 -7.24 5.81 -13.84
CA ARG A 153 -6.85 7.17 -14.24
C ARG A 153 -7.97 7.97 -14.90
N ASP A 154 -8.80 7.31 -15.70
CA ASP A 154 -9.87 7.96 -16.47
C ASP A 154 -11.26 7.63 -15.89
N PHE A 155 -11.32 7.00 -14.71
CA PHE A 155 -12.57 6.59 -14.08
C PHE A 155 -13.28 7.80 -13.45
N PRO A 156 -14.51 8.15 -13.87
CA PRO A 156 -15.16 9.38 -13.44
C PRO A 156 -15.94 9.26 -12.12
N GLY A 157 -15.83 8.12 -11.42
CA GLY A 157 -16.71 7.75 -10.31
C GLY A 157 -18.00 7.08 -10.81
N LEU A 158 -18.75 6.45 -9.91
CA LEU A 158 -20.02 5.79 -10.26
C LEU A 158 -21.07 6.78 -10.79
N ASP A 159 -21.10 7.99 -10.22
CA ASP A 159 -22.08 9.02 -10.56
C ASP A 159 -21.58 9.99 -11.66
N SER A 160 -20.48 9.65 -12.34
CA SER A 160 -19.80 10.51 -13.32
C SER A 160 -19.41 11.91 -12.82
N SER A 161 -19.37 12.11 -11.50
CA SER A 161 -19.13 13.43 -10.91
C SER A 161 -17.70 13.94 -11.04
N HIS A 162 -16.75 13.10 -11.49
CA HIS A 162 -15.32 13.44 -11.61
C HIS A 162 -14.82 13.25 -13.04
N PRO A 163 -15.23 14.09 -14.01
CA PRO A 163 -14.91 13.91 -15.42
C PRO A 163 -13.40 13.95 -15.73
N ASP A 164 -12.62 14.62 -14.88
CA ASP A 164 -11.15 14.71 -15.03
C ASP A 164 -10.42 13.39 -14.67
N GLY A 165 -11.14 12.41 -14.12
CA GLY A 165 -10.62 11.12 -13.69
C GLY A 165 -9.95 11.15 -12.32
N MET A 166 -9.12 10.14 -12.06
CA MET A 166 -8.46 9.94 -10.77
C MET A 166 -6.94 10.13 -10.87
N GLN A 167 -6.32 10.37 -9.73
CA GLN A 167 -4.88 10.40 -9.52
C GLN A 167 -4.50 9.55 -8.30
N LEU A 168 -3.21 9.27 -8.15
CA LEU A 168 -2.69 8.49 -7.04
C LEU A 168 -2.78 9.29 -5.74
N GLY A 169 -3.32 8.64 -4.71
CA GLY A 169 -3.51 9.23 -3.38
C GLY A 169 -2.32 9.01 -2.45
N VAL A 170 -2.44 9.56 -1.24
CA VAL A 170 -1.42 9.46 -0.18
C VAL A 170 -1.14 8.02 0.23
N GLY A 171 -2.15 7.15 0.25
CA GLY A 171 -2.00 5.73 0.62
C GLY A 171 -1.03 4.98 -0.28
N PHE A 172 -1.08 5.25 -1.59
CA PHE A 172 -0.12 4.68 -2.56
C PHE A 172 1.31 5.16 -2.27
N ILE A 173 1.48 6.47 -2.04
CA ILE A 173 2.78 7.07 -1.77
C ILE A 173 3.40 6.47 -0.49
N LEU A 174 2.60 6.28 0.56
CA LEU A 174 3.05 5.67 1.82
C LEU A 174 3.54 4.22 1.63
N LEU A 175 2.86 3.42 0.80
CA LEU A 175 3.30 2.06 0.48
C LEU A 175 4.63 2.03 -0.28
N VAL A 176 4.83 2.97 -1.21
CA VAL A 176 6.11 3.10 -1.93
C VAL A 176 7.22 3.51 -0.96
N PHE A 177 6.97 4.47 -0.07
CA PHE A 177 7.95 4.85 0.96
C PHE A 177 8.27 3.69 1.90
N ALA A 178 7.27 2.93 2.35
CA ALA A 178 7.50 1.74 3.17
C ALA A 178 8.42 0.74 2.45
N CYS A 179 8.20 0.51 1.16
CA CYS A 179 9.04 -0.35 0.33
C CYS A 179 10.50 0.16 0.28
N VAL A 180 10.70 1.47 0.06
CA VAL A 180 12.03 2.08 0.05
C VAL A 180 12.72 1.94 1.40
N ILE A 181 12.00 2.18 2.50
CA ILE A 181 12.55 2.04 3.85
C ILE A 181 12.98 0.60 4.11
N SER A 182 12.18 -0.40 3.72
CA SER A 182 12.56 -1.82 3.82
C SER A 182 13.85 -2.13 3.05
N PHE A 183 14.05 -1.55 1.86
CA PHE A 183 15.31 -1.67 1.13
C PHE A 183 16.48 -0.99 1.84
N VAL A 184 16.29 0.23 2.36
CA VAL A 184 17.32 0.97 3.10
C VAL A 184 17.75 0.20 4.36
N ASN A 185 16.81 -0.44 5.05
CA ASN A 185 17.08 -1.23 6.24
C ASN A 185 18.03 -2.42 6.02
N ILE A 186 18.06 -2.97 4.79
CA ILE A 186 19.03 -3.99 4.42
C ILE A 186 20.46 -3.44 4.56
N PHE A 187 20.72 -2.24 4.01
CA PHE A 187 22.03 -1.58 4.10
C PHE A 187 22.39 -1.15 5.52
N VAL A 188 21.41 -0.66 6.29
CA VAL A 188 21.62 -0.29 7.70
C VAL A 188 22.06 -1.50 8.54
N THR A 189 21.57 -2.70 8.21
CA THR A 189 21.95 -3.94 8.90
C THR A 189 23.41 -4.33 8.64
N PHE A 190 23.99 -3.91 7.50
CA PHE A 190 25.40 -4.12 7.18
C PHE A 190 26.36 -3.14 7.86
N LEU A 191 25.86 -2.04 8.44
CA LEU A 191 26.72 -1.10 9.14
C LEU A 191 27.39 -1.79 10.34
N PRO A 192 28.73 -1.68 10.47
CA PRO A 192 29.44 -2.29 11.56
C PRO A 192 29.00 -1.71 12.91
N CYS A 193 29.01 -2.59 13.90
CA CYS A 193 29.31 -2.22 15.27
C CYS A 193 30.83 -2.39 15.43
#